data_AF-F9NW57-F1
#
_entry.id   AF-F9NW57-F1
#
_cell.length_a   1.000
_cell.length_b   1.000
_cell.length_c   1.000
_cell.angle_alpha   90.00
_cell.angle_beta   90.00
_cell.angle_gamma   90.00
#
_symmetry.space_group_name_H-M   'P 1'
#
loop_
_entity.id
_entity.type
_entity.pdbx_description
1 polymer ?
#
loop_
_entity_poly.entity_id
_entity_poly.type
_entity_poly.pdbx_seq_one_letter_code
_entity_poly.pdbx_strand_id
1 'polypeptide(L)'
;MAGNSQRRGAGHKGKNSTVGSGGRGRKALKGRGPTPKAEDRVYHKAHKAKQEKLARAAARKPANRQATGAGPEWVIGRNPVLEALHAGLPVRTAYVARGLNMTPG
;
A
#
# COMPACT_ATOMS: atom_id res chain seq x y z
N MET A 1 -53.99 -75.80 -13.26
CA MET A 1 -54.37 -74.91 -12.14
C MET A 1 -53.76 -73.54 -12.36
N ALA A 2 -54.57 -72.47 -12.25
CA ALA A 2 -54.08 -71.10 -12.09
C ALA A 2 -53.90 -70.79 -10.59
N GLY A 3 -52.83 -70.09 -10.21
CA GLY A 3 -52.61 -69.65 -8.83
C GLY A 3 -51.31 -68.85 -8.76
N ASN A 4 -51.34 -67.55 -9.02
CA ASN A 4 -51.77 -66.46 -8.12
C ASN A 4 -50.52 -65.72 -7.63
N SER A 5 -50.21 -64.66 -8.37
CA SER A 5 -49.37 -63.53 -8.05
C SER A 5 -48.94 -63.42 -6.58
N GLN A 6 -47.65 -63.67 -6.31
CA GLN A 6 -47.02 -63.04 -5.16
C GLN A 6 -46.67 -61.60 -5.52
N ARG A 7 -47.47 -60.71 -4.94
CA ARG A 7 -47.37 -59.25 -5.02
C ARG A 7 -45.93 -58.82 -4.75
N ARG A 8 -45.32 -58.12 -5.72
CA ARG A 8 -44.13 -57.31 -5.47
C ARG A 8 -44.49 -56.32 -4.36
N GLY A 9 -43.97 -56.58 -3.16
CA GLY A 9 -44.13 -55.68 -2.02
C GLY A 9 -43.60 -54.32 -2.42
N ALA A 10 -44.48 -53.33 -2.45
CA ALA A 10 -44.09 -51.94 -2.54
C ALA A 10 -43.21 -51.64 -1.33
N GLY A 11 -41.90 -51.48 -1.56
CA GLY A 11 -40.99 -51.02 -0.54
C GLY A 11 -41.40 -49.61 -0.13
N HIS A 12 -42.20 -49.47 0.93
CA HIS A 12 -42.44 -48.19 1.55
C HIS A 12 -41.14 -47.77 2.25
N LYS A 13 -40.32 -46.98 1.55
CA LYS A 13 -39.33 -46.14 2.20
C LYS A 13 -40.14 -45.09 2.95
N GLY A 14 -40.36 -45.31 4.24
CA GLY A 14 -40.97 -44.30 5.11
C GLY A 14 -40.26 -42.97 4.90
N LYS A 15 -41.01 -41.86 4.94
CA LYS A 15 -40.40 -40.53 4.90
C LYS A 15 -39.40 -40.49 6.04
N ASN A 16 -38.10 -40.58 5.74
CA ASN A 16 -37.08 -40.19 6.69
C ASN A 16 -37.42 -38.74 7.01
N SER A 17 -38.00 -38.49 8.18
CA SER A 17 -38.17 -37.13 8.66
C SER A 17 -36.75 -36.58 8.69
N THR A 18 -36.46 -35.64 7.78
CA THR A 18 -35.14 -35.01 7.76
C THR A 18 -34.94 -34.44 9.17
N VAL A 19 -34.14 -35.15 9.97
CA VAL A 19 -33.74 -34.72 11.32
C VAL A 19 -33.30 -33.28 11.17
N GLY A 20 -33.95 -32.40 11.93
CA GLY A 20 -34.06 -30.98 11.65
C GLY A 20 -32.75 -30.30 11.24
N SER A 21 -32.87 -29.19 10.54
CA SER A 21 -31.76 -28.38 10.02
C SER A 21 -30.80 -27.81 11.08
N GLY A 22 -30.91 -28.21 12.36
CA GLY A 22 -30.22 -27.64 13.53
C GLY A 22 -28.68 -27.59 13.47
N GLY A 23 -28.06 -28.19 12.45
CA GLY A 23 -26.64 -27.97 12.13
C GLY A 23 -26.33 -27.55 10.70
N ARG A 24 -27.31 -27.62 9.77
CA ARG A 24 -27.12 -27.24 8.37
C ARG A 24 -27.06 -25.72 8.29
N GLY A 25 -25.89 -25.17 7.98
CA GLY A 25 -25.67 -23.72 7.87
C GLY A 25 -24.90 -23.08 9.03
N ARG A 26 -24.48 -23.84 10.06
CA ARG A 26 -23.67 -23.31 11.18
C ARG A 26 -22.40 -22.56 10.72
N LYS A 27 -21.78 -22.96 9.61
CA LYS A 27 -20.62 -22.26 9.03
C LYS A 27 -20.99 -20.98 8.26
N ALA A 28 -22.19 -20.92 7.67
CA ALA A 28 -22.68 -19.74 6.97
C ALA A 28 -23.23 -18.68 7.94
N LEU A 29 -23.79 -19.11 9.07
CA LEU A 29 -24.26 -18.26 10.17
C LEU A 29 -23.12 -17.71 11.04
N LYS A 30 -21.94 -18.33 10.99
CA LYS A 30 -20.73 -17.75 11.60
C LYS A 30 -20.36 -16.50 10.81
N GLY A 31 -20.46 -15.34 11.46
CA GLY A 31 -19.99 -14.08 10.88
C GLY A 31 -18.56 -14.25 10.40
N ARG A 32 -18.32 -14.01 9.11
CA ARG A 32 -16.95 -13.79 8.63
C ARG A 32 -16.48 -12.54 9.34
N GLY A 33 -15.33 -12.63 10.02
CA GLY A 33 -14.79 -11.54 10.84
C GLY A 33 -14.77 -10.20 10.10
N PRO A 34 -14.55 -9.09 10.83
CA PRO A 34 -14.62 -7.75 10.25
C PRO A 34 -13.80 -7.68 8.97
N THR A 35 -14.39 -7.12 7.92
CA THR A 35 -13.69 -6.96 6.65
C THR A 35 -12.38 -6.20 6.92
N PRO A 36 -11.21 -6.71 6.50
CA PRO A 36 -9.92 -6.07 6.77
C PRO A 36 -9.95 -4.59 6.40
N LYS A 37 -9.12 -3.74 7.05
CA LYS A 37 -9.06 -2.32 6.68
C LYS A 37 -8.70 -2.17 5.20
N ALA A 38 -9.15 -1.07 4.59
CA ALA A 38 -8.96 -0.81 3.17
C ALA A 38 -7.48 -0.87 2.75
N GLU A 39 -6.56 -0.49 3.63
CA GLU A 39 -5.13 -0.56 3.36
C GLU A 39 -4.55 -1.98 3.40
N ASP A 40 -5.21 -2.94 4.03
CA ASP A 40 -4.71 -4.30 4.24
C ASP A 40 -5.36 -5.33 3.29
N ARG A 41 -6.31 -4.88 2.47
CA ARG A 41 -6.93 -5.69 1.41
C ARG A 41 -6.03 -5.68 0.17
N VAL A 42 -5.35 -6.79 -0.13
CA VAL A 42 -4.34 -6.93 -1.21
C VAL A 42 -4.77 -6.31 -2.56
N TYR A 43 -6.02 -6.51 -2.96
CA TYR A 43 -6.57 -6.04 -4.24
C TYR A 43 -7.29 -4.68 -4.17
N HIS A 44 -7.22 -3.99 -3.03
CA HIS A 44 -7.86 -2.69 -2.84
C HIS A 44 -6.92 -1.54 -3.21
N LYS A 45 -7.46 -0.44 -3.76
CA LYS A 45 -6.70 0.74 -4.20
C LYS A 45 -5.82 1.32 -3.06
N ALA A 46 -6.33 1.34 -1.84
CA ALA A 46 -5.60 1.87 -0.69
C ALA A 46 -4.38 1.00 -0.31
N HIS A 47 -4.44 -0.32 -0.50
CA HIS A 47 -3.27 -1.20 -0.33
C HIS A 47 -2.19 -0.86 -1.37
N LYS A 48 -2.58 -0.66 -2.64
CA LYS A 48 -1.64 -0.25 -3.69
C LYS A 48 -1.00 1.11 -3.40
N ALA A 49 -1.80 2.10 -3.01
CA ALA A 49 -1.29 3.42 -2.64
C ALA A 49 -0.31 3.38 -1.44
N LYS A 50 -0.58 2.53 -0.43
CA LYS A 50 0.32 2.30 0.71
C LYS A 50 1.65 1.70 0.27
N GLN A 51 1.62 0.67 -0.59
CA GLN A 51 2.82 0.05 -1.13
C GLN A 51 3.66 1.03 -1.97
N GLU A 52 3.03 1.83 -2.82
CA GLU A 52 3.70 2.87 -3.62
C GLU A 52 4.34 3.95 -2.73
N LYS A 53 3.66 4.38 -1.67
CA LYS A 53 4.19 5.34 -0.71
C LYS A 53 5.42 4.78 0.03
N LEU A 54 5.38 3.51 0.43
CA LEU A 54 6.51 2.82 1.05
C LEU A 54 7.68 2.69 0.08
N ALA A 55 7.42 2.30 -1.17
CA ALA A 55 8.44 2.20 -2.22
C ALA A 55 9.08 3.57 -2.51
N ARG A 56 8.29 4.65 -2.59
CA ARG A 56 8.79 6.01 -2.77
C ARG A 56 9.59 6.51 -1.56
N ALA A 57 9.18 6.14 -0.35
CA ALA A 57 9.95 6.46 0.86
C ALA A 57 11.29 5.71 0.90
N ALA A 58 11.32 4.44 0.49
CA ALA A 58 12.55 3.65 0.38
C ALA A 58 13.47 4.13 -0.76
N ALA A 59 12.90 4.59 -1.88
CA ALA A 59 13.64 5.14 -3.02
C ALA A 59 14.19 6.55 -2.75
N ARG A 60 13.61 7.28 -1.79
CA ARG A 60 14.25 8.45 -1.20
C ARG A 60 15.42 7.98 -0.35
N LYS A 61 16.55 7.71 -0.99
CA LYS A 61 17.83 7.73 -0.30
C LYS A 61 17.86 9.03 0.50
N PRO A 62 18.19 9.01 1.81
CA PRO A 62 18.50 10.26 2.48
C PRO A 62 19.53 10.91 1.58
N ALA A 63 19.22 12.13 1.09
CA ALA A 63 20.25 12.91 0.45
C ALA A 63 21.39 12.87 1.45
N ASN A 64 22.48 12.21 1.06
CA ASN A 64 23.67 12.15 1.86
C ASN A 64 24.05 13.62 1.92
N ARG A 65 23.57 14.33 2.93
CA ARG A 65 24.24 15.50 3.44
C ARG A 65 25.50 14.85 3.97
N GLN A 66 26.50 14.76 3.09
CA GLN A 66 27.88 14.64 3.51
C GLN A 66 28.11 15.80 4.48
N ALA A 67 27.71 15.59 5.73
CA ALA A 67 28.20 16.30 6.89
C ALA A 67 29.58 15.69 7.17
N THR A 68 30.46 15.77 6.18
CA THR A 68 31.89 15.56 6.38
C THR A 68 32.40 16.86 6.99
N GLY A 69 32.27 16.92 8.31
CA GLY A 69 33.11 17.59 9.31
C GLY A 69 33.69 18.96 8.97
N ALA A 70 33.34 19.96 9.79
CA ALA A 70 34.15 21.14 10.16
C ALA A 70 34.93 21.85 9.03
N GLY A 71 34.50 21.69 7.78
CA GLY A 71 35.11 22.24 6.59
C GLY A 71 34.22 23.32 6.00
N PRO A 72 34.75 24.14 5.07
CA PRO A 72 33.94 25.14 4.38
C PRO A 72 32.78 24.46 3.65
N GLU A 73 31.56 24.91 3.94
CA GLU A 73 30.35 24.45 3.25
C GLU A 73 30.15 25.21 1.94
N TRP A 74 29.56 24.53 0.96
CA TRP A 74 29.25 25.12 -0.35
C TRP A 74 27.80 25.62 -0.38
N VAL A 75 27.62 26.88 -0.77
CA VAL A 75 26.30 27.48 -1.07
C VAL A 75 26.21 27.68 -2.58
N ILE A 76 25.15 27.16 -3.22
CA ILE A 76 25.00 27.14 -4.67
C ILE A 76 23.64 27.73 -5.07
N GLY A 77 23.62 28.57 -6.11
CA GLY A 77 22.42 29.18 -6.69
C GLY A 77 22.29 30.68 -6.39
N ARG A 78 21.56 31.42 -7.23
CA ARG A 78 21.46 32.90 -7.15
C ARG A 78 20.93 33.41 -5.80
N ASN A 79 19.75 32.93 -5.38
CA ASN A 79 19.10 33.41 -4.16
C ASN A 79 19.75 32.89 -2.87
N PRO A 80 20.08 31.59 -2.74
CA PRO A 80 20.77 31.10 -1.54
C PRO A 80 22.13 31.78 -1.31
N VAL A 81 22.89 32.06 -2.38
CA VAL A 81 24.16 32.81 -2.26
C VAL A 81 23.91 34.26 -1.83
N LEU A 82 22.89 34.91 -2.38
CA LEU A 82 22.52 36.27 -1.98
C LEU A 82 22.13 36.34 -0.50
N GLU A 83 21.32 35.40 -0.03
CA GLU A 83 20.92 35.31 1.38
C GLU A 83 22.12 35.06 2.30
N ALA A 84 23.04 34.18 1.90
CA ALA A 84 24.26 33.90 2.66
C ALA A 84 25.16 35.14 2.80
N LEU A 85 25.32 35.91 1.72
CA LEU A 85 26.07 37.16 1.73
C LEU A 85 25.38 38.22 2.60
N HIS A 86 24.06 38.33 2.53
CA HIS A 86 23.29 39.29 3.33
C HIS A 86 23.32 38.93 4.82
N ALA A 87 23.35 37.64 5.15
CA ALA A 87 23.53 37.15 6.51
C ALA A 87 24.96 37.35 7.07
N GLY A 88 25.89 37.86 6.25
CA GLY A 88 27.27 38.12 6.67
C GLY A 88 28.09 36.85 6.89
N LEU A 89 27.74 35.73 6.25
CA LEU A 89 28.52 34.49 6.37
C LEU A 89 29.92 34.69 5.78
N PRO A 90 30.98 34.21 6.43
CA PRO A 90 32.35 34.37 5.94
C PRO A 90 32.55 33.56 4.65
N VAL A 91 32.85 34.25 3.54
CA VAL A 91 33.10 33.64 2.23
C VAL A 91 34.60 33.57 1.95
N ARG A 92 35.10 32.34 1.74
CA ARG A 92 36.51 32.08 1.47
C ARG A 92 36.87 32.18 -0.02
N THR A 93 35.97 31.75 -0.91
CA THR A 93 36.15 31.81 -2.37
C THR A 93 34.77 31.78 -3.04
N ALA A 94 34.61 32.53 -4.13
CA ALA A 94 33.39 32.53 -4.94
C ALA A 94 33.72 32.20 -6.41
N TYR A 95 32.94 31.29 -7.00
CA TYR A 95 33.06 30.93 -8.42
C TYR A 95 31.86 31.48 -9.19
N VAL A 96 32.12 32.29 -10.21
CA VAL A 96 31.09 32.92 -11.04
C VAL A 96 31.36 32.58 -12.49
N ALA A 97 30.38 31.97 -13.16
CA ALA A 97 30.46 31.76 -14.60
C ALA A 97 30.17 33.08 -15.33
N ARG A 98 30.96 33.37 -16.37
CA ARG A 98 30.76 34.53 -17.24
C ARG A 98 29.49 34.29 -18.09
N GLY A 99 28.57 35.25 -18.13
CA GLY A 99 27.34 35.19 -18.94
C GLY A 99 26.05 34.83 -18.20
N LEU A 100 26.05 34.72 -16.87
CA LEU A 100 24.85 34.37 -16.10
C LEU A 100 23.74 35.45 -16.09
N ASN A 101 24.03 36.69 -16.51
CA ASN A 101 23.07 37.82 -16.52
C ASN A 101 23.27 38.79 -17.71
N MET A 102 23.54 38.30 -18.92
CA MET A 102 23.48 39.17 -20.09
C MET A 102 22.06 39.15 -20.66
N THR A 103 21.20 40.03 -20.16
CA THR A 103 20.14 40.59 -21.02
C THR A 103 20.83 41.69 -21.82
N PRO A 104 21.02 41.54 -23.15
CA PRO A 104 21.53 42.64 -23.96
C PRO A 104 20.50 43.77 -23.94
N GLY A 105 20.93 44.96 -23.55
CA GLY A 105 20.22 46.23 -23.71
C GLY A 105 21.15 47.22 -24.37
#